data_AF-A0AAU5NJG5-F1
#
_entry.id   AF-A0AAU5NJG5-F1
#
_cell.length_a   1.000
_cell.length_b   1.000
_cell.length_c   1.000
_cell.angle_alpha   90.00
_cell.angle_beta   90.00
_cell.angle_gamma   90.00
#
_symmetry.space_group_name_H-M   'P 1'
#
loop_
_entity.id
_entity.type
_entity.pdbx_description
1 polymer ?
#
loop_
_entity_poly.entity_id
_entity_poly.type
_entity_poly.pdbx_seq_one_letter_code
_entity_poly.pdbx_strand_id
1 'polypeptide(L)'
;MARHDSPQTPTGRRALAALATAGVALGAGAGTAAAAAGEPVVDVVRTSPTSIGRIDPQAGLQGALGSLSYVTGTVAGLKPNPLAGTGVDPLDNGVGTQLADFRPLTSQMLTAPVAQARSIGSIPVVGDVTKVLGG
;
A
#
# COMPACT_ATOMS: atom_id res chain seq x y z
N MET A 1 13.78 21.12 20.76
CA MET A 1 12.96 21.40 19.56
C MET A 1 13.76 21.03 18.31
N ALA A 2 13.60 19.80 17.82
CA ALA A 2 14.17 19.38 16.55
C ALA A 2 13.21 19.84 15.44
N ARG A 3 13.66 20.81 14.66
CA ARG A 3 13.00 21.26 13.44
C ARG A 3 13.32 20.20 12.38
N HIS A 4 12.31 19.44 11.99
CA HIS A 4 12.44 18.42 10.95
C HIS A 4 12.67 19.12 9.62
N ASP A 5 13.91 19.10 9.15
CA ASP A 5 14.23 19.37 7.76
C ASP A 5 13.58 18.27 6.91
N SER A 6 12.49 18.62 6.26
CA SER A 6 11.91 17.77 5.22
C SER A 6 12.96 17.64 4.10
N PRO A 7 13.39 16.44 3.70
CA PRO A 7 14.27 16.31 2.56
C PRO A 7 13.50 16.73 1.29
N GLN A 8 13.68 17.99 0.88
CA GLN A 8 13.16 18.57 -0.36
C GLN A 8 13.98 18.05 -1.55
N THR A 9 13.97 16.73 -1.76
CA THR A 9 14.63 16.16 -2.93
C THR A 9 13.76 16.45 -4.17
N PRO A 10 14.30 17.13 -5.19
CA PRO A 10 13.55 17.46 -6.40
C PRO A 10 13.07 16.21 -7.15
N THR A 11 13.75 15.09 -6.97
CA THR A 11 13.38 13.76 -7.43
C THR A 11 12.12 13.22 -6.77
N GLY A 12 11.95 13.39 -5.45
CA GLY A 12 10.73 12.97 -4.74
C GLY A 12 9.49 13.75 -5.21
N ARG A 13 9.65 15.06 -5.47
CA ARG A 13 8.58 15.90 -6.00
C ARG A 13 8.18 15.54 -7.43
N ARG A 14 9.16 15.15 -8.27
CA ARG A 14 8.92 14.65 -9.63
C ARG A 14 8.27 13.28 -9.63
N ALA A 15 8.66 12.39 -8.71
CA ALA A 15 8.02 11.09 -8.54
C ALA A 15 6.56 11.23 -8.07
N LEU A 16 6.29 12.11 -7.11
CA LEU A 16 4.93 12.41 -6.66
C LEU A 16 4.08 13.04 -7.79
N ALA A 17 4.66 13.92 -8.60
CA ALA A 17 3.97 14.49 -9.77
C ALA A 17 3.66 13.42 -10.82
N ALA A 18 4.59 12.50 -11.11
CA ALA A 18 4.38 11.38 -12.01
C ALA A 18 3.34 10.37 -11.48
N LEU A 19 3.31 10.16 -10.17
CA LEU A 19 2.33 9.30 -9.51
C LEU A 19 0.92 9.92 -9.55
N ALA A 20 0.82 11.24 -9.32
CA ALA A 20 -0.44 11.97 -9.40
C ALA A 20 -1.01 11.98 -10.82
N THR A 21 -0.17 12.15 -11.85
CA THR A 21 -0.62 12.08 -13.25
C THR A 21 -1.03 10.66 -13.65
N ALA A 22 -0.33 9.64 -13.18
CA ALA A 22 -0.74 8.24 -13.38
C ALA A 22 -2.08 7.92 -12.70
N GLY A 23 -2.32 8.43 -11.49
CA GLY A 23 -3.58 8.23 -10.76
C GLY A 23 -4.79 8.84 -11.46
N VAL A 24 -4.65 10.01 -12.08
CA VAL A 24 -5.72 10.65 -12.86
C VAL A 24 -6.03 9.89 -14.15
N ALA A 25 -5.01 9.32 -14.81
CA ALA A 25 -5.21 8.49 -16.01
C ALA A 25 -5.94 7.15 -15.69
N LEU A 26 -5.65 6.55 -14.54
CA LEU A 26 -6.36 5.35 -14.04
C LEU A 26 -7.80 5.66 -13.60
N GLY A 27 -8.06 6.83 -13.01
CA GLY A 27 -9.41 7.29 -12.67
C GLY A 27 -10.28 7.58 -13.89
N ALA A 28 -9.69 8.13 -14.96
CA ALA A 28 -10.38 8.36 -16.23
C ALA A 28 -10.73 7.04 -16.97
N GLY A 29 -9.97 5.96 -16.78
CA GLY A 29 -10.25 4.65 -17.37
C GLY A 29 -11.39 3.86 -16.71
N ALA A 30 -11.70 4.14 -15.43
CA ALA A 30 -12.84 3.53 -14.75
C ALA A 30 -14.16 4.32 -14.95
N GLY A 31 -14.07 5.62 -15.24
CA GLY A 31 -15.23 6.49 -15.49
C GLY A 31 -15.84 6.35 -16.88
N THR A 32 -15.12 5.82 -17.88
CA THR A 32 -15.63 5.68 -19.26
C THR A 32 -16.61 4.51 -19.43
N ALA A 33 -16.75 3.62 -18.44
CA ALA A 33 -17.80 2.60 -18.44
C ALA A 33 -19.20 3.18 -18.13
N ALA A 34 -19.28 4.40 -17.58
CA ALA A 34 -20.56 5.04 -17.21
C ALA A 34 -21.08 6.08 -18.23
N ALA A 35 -20.28 6.47 -19.23
CA ALA A 35 -20.63 7.51 -20.19
C ALA A 35 -20.94 6.95 -21.59
N ALA A 36 -21.81 5.96 -21.66
CA ALA A 36 -22.49 5.56 -22.89
C ALA A 36 -23.80 6.35 -23.02
N ALA A 37 -23.73 7.67 -23.29
CA ALA A 37 -24.83 8.46 -23.87
C ALA A 37 -24.40 9.93 -24.08
N GLY A 38 -24.30 10.35 -25.35
CA GLY A 38 -24.33 11.77 -25.73
C GLY A 38 -23.01 12.36 -26.23
N GLU A 39 -23.05 12.80 -27.48
CA GLU A 39 -22.02 13.42 -28.35
C GLU A 39 -21.07 14.48 -27.74
N PRO A 40 -19.91 14.75 -28.40
CA PRO A 40 -18.68 15.23 -27.78
C PRO A 40 -18.54 16.74 -27.85
N VAL A 41 -18.12 17.38 -26.75
CA VAL A 41 -17.76 18.80 -26.76
C VAL A 41 -16.47 19.02 -25.96
N VAL A 42 -15.52 19.61 -26.69
CA VAL A 42 -14.22 20.21 -26.33
C VAL A 42 -12.99 19.30 -26.19
N ASP A 43 -12.05 19.56 -27.12
CA ASP A 43 -10.61 19.49 -26.93
C ASP A 43 -9.88 18.16 -27.16
N VAL A 44 -10.14 17.62 -28.34
CA VAL A 44 -9.16 16.88 -29.16
C VAL A 44 -8.03 17.83 -29.60
N VAL A 45 -7.32 18.47 -28.66
CA VAL A 45 -6.13 19.29 -28.95
C VAL A 45 -4.98 18.79 -28.08
N ARG A 46 -4.14 17.97 -28.74
CA ARG A 46 -2.76 17.61 -28.37
C ARG A 46 -2.56 16.55 -27.29
N THR A 47 -3.14 15.39 -27.49
CA THR A 47 -2.40 14.14 -27.31
C THR A 47 -2.77 13.20 -28.45
N SER A 48 -2.04 13.28 -29.56
CA SER A 48 -1.80 12.07 -30.33
C SER A 48 -0.59 11.41 -29.67
N PRO A 49 -0.76 10.57 -28.63
CA PRO A 49 0.32 9.66 -28.30
C PRO A 49 0.52 8.85 -29.56
N THR A 50 1.76 8.78 -30.05
CA THR A 50 2.21 7.84 -31.06
C THR A 50 1.38 6.56 -30.98
N SER A 51 0.67 6.19 -32.05
CA SER A 51 -0.20 5.00 -32.07
C SER A 51 0.65 3.74 -31.79
N ILE A 52 0.80 3.37 -30.52
CA ILE A 52 1.49 2.15 -30.08
C ILE A 52 0.52 0.98 -30.29
N GLY A 53 0.28 0.63 -31.55
CA GLY A 53 -0.56 -0.51 -31.92
C GLY A 53 -1.95 -0.55 -31.26
N ARG A 54 -2.62 -1.69 -31.38
CA ARG A 54 -3.85 -1.98 -30.66
C ARG A 54 -3.47 -2.36 -29.23
N ILE A 55 -3.65 -1.45 -28.28
CA ILE A 55 -3.45 -1.77 -26.85
C ILE A 55 -4.61 -2.67 -26.43
N ASP A 56 -4.28 -3.89 -26.02
CA ASP A 56 -5.25 -4.78 -25.38
C ASP A 56 -5.39 -4.38 -23.90
N PRO A 57 -6.53 -3.80 -23.48
CA PRO A 57 -6.73 -3.40 -22.09
C PRO A 57 -6.69 -4.60 -21.14
N GLN A 58 -7.06 -5.79 -21.61
CA GLN A 58 -7.01 -7.01 -20.80
C GLN A 58 -5.57 -7.45 -20.54
N ALA A 59 -4.68 -7.34 -21.54
CA ALA A 59 -3.26 -7.58 -21.37
C ALA A 59 -2.61 -6.57 -20.40
N GLY A 60 -3.02 -5.31 -20.45
CA GLY A 60 -2.59 -4.27 -19.50
C GLY A 60 -3.00 -4.58 -18.06
N LEU A 61 -4.26 -4.98 -17.86
CA LEU A 61 -4.77 -5.39 -16.54
C LEU A 61 -4.06 -6.64 -16.01
N GLN A 62 -3.85 -7.65 -16.87
CA GLN A 62 -3.12 -8.87 -16.49
C GLN A 62 -1.66 -8.56 -16.12
N GLY A 63 -0.99 -7.68 -16.86
CA GLY A 63 0.36 -7.22 -16.52
C GLY A 63 0.41 -6.51 -15.17
N ALA A 64 -0.56 -5.64 -14.89
CA ALA A 64 -0.67 -4.93 -13.61
C ALA A 64 -0.94 -5.90 -12.44
N LEU A 65 -1.92 -6.80 -12.59
CA LEU A 65 -2.23 -7.81 -11.56
C LEU A 65 -1.07 -8.77 -11.32
N GLY A 66 -0.37 -9.19 -12.38
CA GLY A 66 0.84 -10.01 -12.27
C GLY A 66 1.95 -9.29 -11.50
N SER A 67 2.13 -7.97 -11.71
CA SER A 67 3.11 -7.19 -10.97
C SER A 67 2.79 -7.06 -9.47
N LEU A 68 1.50 -6.99 -9.11
CA LEU A 68 1.06 -6.89 -7.72
C LEU A 68 1.47 -8.10 -6.91
N SER A 69 1.38 -9.31 -7.46
CA SER A 69 1.78 -10.53 -6.74
C SER A 69 3.28 -10.56 -6.39
N TYR A 70 4.16 -10.05 -7.26
CA TYR A 70 5.59 -9.94 -6.94
C TYR A 70 5.88 -8.94 -5.81
N VAL A 71 5.19 -7.80 -5.81
CA VAL A 71 5.34 -6.78 -4.75
C VAL A 71 4.72 -7.27 -3.45
N THR A 72 3.51 -7.82 -3.50
CA THR A 72 2.82 -8.29 -2.29
C THR A 72 3.53 -9.49 -1.68
N GLY A 73 4.01 -10.45 -2.46
CA GLY A 73 4.77 -11.59 -1.93
C GLY A 73 6.08 -11.18 -1.23
N THR A 74 6.83 -10.25 -1.81
CA THR A 74 8.08 -9.75 -1.20
C THR A 74 7.82 -8.99 0.10
N VAL A 75 6.79 -8.15 0.15
CA VAL A 75 6.42 -7.39 1.35
C VAL A 75 5.80 -8.30 2.41
N ALA A 76 4.92 -9.23 2.03
CA ALA A 76 4.24 -10.15 2.95
C ALA A 76 5.23 -11.02 3.72
N GLY A 77 6.39 -11.33 3.15
CA GLY A 77 7.47 -12.08 3.81
C GLY A 77 8.31 -11.28 4.81
N LEU A 78 8.20 -9.94 4.85
CA LEU A 78 9.01 -9.11 5.73
C LEU A 78 8.55 -9.22 7.19
N LYS A 79 9.51 -9.21 8.12
CA LYS A 79 9.19 -9.04 9.55
C LYS A 79 8.64 -7.64 9.81
N PRO A 80 7.47 -7.50 10.45
CA PRO A 80 6.93 -6.19 10.81
C PRO A 80 7.78 -5.50 11.87
N ASN A 81 8.31 -6.26 12.82
CA ASN A 81 9.21 -5.80 13.86
C ASN A 81 10.58 -6.51 13.76
N PRO A 82 11.58 -5.91 13.10
CA PRO A 82 12.92 -6.49 13.00
C PRO A 82 13.64 -6.65 14.35
N LEU A 83 13.23 -5.87 15.36
CA LEU A 83 13.81 -5.88 16.70
C LEU A 83 13.10 -6.85 17.65
N ALA A 84 12.11 -7.61 17.16
CA ALA A 84 11.36 -8.57 17.95
C ALA A 84 12.28 -9.58 18.68
N GLY A 85 12.13 -9.67 20.00
CA GLY A 85 12.93 -10.57 20.84
C GLY A 85 14.35 -10.06 21.14
N THR A 86 14.66 -8.82 20.81
CA THR A 86 15.88 -8.14 21.26
C THR A 86 15.61 -7.37 22.55
N GLY A 87 16.64 -7.10 23.35
CA GLY A 87 16.51 -6.26 24.56
C GLY A 87 16.22 -4.78 24.28
N VAL A 88 16.12 -4.38 23.00
CA VAL A 88 15.80 -3.02 22.55
C VAL A 88 14.55 -2.99 21.68
N ASP A 89 13.71 -4.03 21.76
CA ASP A 89 12.43 -4.07 21.07
C ASP A 89 11.53 -2.93 21.57
N PRO A 90 11.18 -1.94 20.73
CA PRO A 90 10.37 -0.83 21.17
C PRO A 90 8.95 -1.28 21.56
N LEU A 91 8.44 -2.37 20.97
CA LEU A 91 7.08 -2.87 21.19
C LEU A 91 6.96 -3.74 22.44
N ASP A 92 8.09 -4.08 23.08
CA ASP A 92 8.10 -4.76 24.37
C ASP A 92 7.96 -3.78 25.56
N ASN A 93 8.07 -2.47 25.30
CA ASN A 93 7.84 -1.41 26.29
C ASN A 93 6.35 -1.18 26.54
N GLY A 94 5.67 -2.11 27.20
CA GLY A 94 4.25 -1.93 27.51
C GLY A 94 3.95 -1.65 28.98
N VAL A 95 2.73 -1.18 29.18
CA VAL A 95 2.16 -0.85 30.49
C VAL A 95 1.04 -1.82 30.80
N GLY A 96 0.92 -2.21 32.07
CA GLY A 96 -0.10 -3.13 32.54
C GLY A 96 -0.94 -2.51 33.66
N THR A 97 -2.22 -2.84 33.69
CA THR A 97 -3.08 -2.59 34.85
C THR A 97 -3.74 -3.90 35.27
N GLN A 98 -3.96 -4.06 36.57
CA GLN A 98 -4.67 -5.20 37.12
C GLN A 98 -5.71 -4.67 38.11
N LEU A 99 -6.95 -5.13 37.95
CA LEU A 99 -8.04 -4.82 38.87
C LEU A 99 -8.31 -6.09 39.69
N ALA A 100 -8.11 -6.02 41.01
CA ALA A 100 -8.30 -7.14 41.92
C ALA A 100 -7.62 -8.45 41.42
N ASP A 101 -8.38 -9.53 41.34
CA ASP A 101 -7.97 -10.89 40.94
C ASP A 101 -8.20 -11.18 39.45
N PHE A 102 -8.61 -10.19 38.65
CA PHE A 102 -8.71 -10.36 37.20
C PHE A 102 -7.34 -10.53 36.56
N ARG A 103 -7.35 -11.10 35.34
CA ARG A 103 -6.15 -11.17 34.50
C ARG A 103 -5.67 -9.75 34.17
N PRO A 104 -4.36 -9.45 34.31
CA PRO A 104 -3.81 -8.16 33.93
C PRO A 104 -4.11 -7.83 32.46
N LEU A 105 -4.44 -6.56 32.21
CA LEU A 105 -4.55 -6.01 30.87
C LEU A 105 -3.28 -5.24 30.57
N THR A 106 -2.60 -5.60 29.49
CA THR A 106 -1.37 -4.95 29.08
C THR A 106 -1.49 -4.37 27.68
N SER A 107 -0.78 -3.27 27.42
CA SER A 107 -0.73 -2.69 26.07
C SER A 107 -0.11 -3.68 25.07
N GLN A 108 0.76 -4.58 25.54
CA GLN A 108 1.34 -5.63 24.70
C GLN A 108 0.27 -6.56 24.11
N MET A 109 -0.89 -6.75 24.74
CA MET A 109 -1.96 -7.58 24.15
C MET A 109 -2.47 -7.00 22.82
N LEU A 110 -2.40 -5.68 22.63
CA LEU A 110 -2.82 -5.01 21.40
C LEU A 110 -1.69 -4.90 20.38
N THR A 111 -0.43 -4.78 20.83
CA THR A 111 0.72 -4.70 19.92
C THR A 111 1.26 -6.07 19.53
N ALA A 112 0.91 -7.13 20.28
CA ALA A 112 1.48 -8.45 20.07
C ALA A 112 1.30 -9.02 18.65
N PRO A 113 0.13 -8.87 18.01
CA PRO A 113 -0.05 -9.36 16.63
C PRO A 113 0.95 -8.78 15.63
N VAL A 114 1.49 -7.59 15.91
CA VAL A 114 2.52 -6.94 15.08
C VAL A 114 3.92 -7.21 15.62
N ALA A 115 4.11 -7.18 16.94
CA ALA A 115 5.42 -7.29 17.58
C ALA A 115 6.04 -8.69 17.45
N GLN A 116 5.24 -9.76 17.54
CA GLN A 116 5.72 -11.15 17.46
C GLN A 116 5.43 -11.83 16.11
N ALA A 117 4.83 -11.13 15.15
CA ALA A 117 4.58 -11.69 13.83
C ALA A 117 5.90 -12.06 13.13
N ARG A 118 5.94 -13.27 12.56
CA ARG A 118 7.10 -13.73 11.78
C ARG A 118 7.19 -13.04 10.42
N SER A 119 6.07 -12.57 9.90
CA SER A 119 5.98 -11.84 8.65
C SER A 119 4.70 -10.97 8.61
N ILE A 120 4.66 -9.96 7.73
CA ILE A 120 3.47 -9.12 7.50
C ILE A 120 2.26 -9.99 7.11
N GLY A 121 2.48 -11.01 6.27
CA GLY A 121 1.44 -11.97 5.87
C GLY A 121 0.95 -12.89 6.99
N SER A 122 1.57 -12.87 8.17
CA SER A 122 1.12 -13.62 9.36
C SER A 122 0.32 -12.78 10.36
N ILE A 123 0.22 -11.46 10.15
CA ILE A 123 -0.59 -10.58 11.01
C ILE A 123 -2.08 -10.88 10.73
N PRO A 124 -2.92 -11.05 11.76
CA PRO A 124 -4.37 -11.22 11.59
C PRO A 124 -4.98 -10.12 10.72
N VAL A 125 -5.98 -10.47 9.89
CA VAL A 125 -6.64 -9.59 8.91
C VAL A 125 -5.72 -9.18 7.74
N VAL A 126 -4.51 -8.71 8.01
CA VAL A 126 -3.53 -8.33 6.96
C VAL A 126 -3.11 -9.56 6.15
N GLY A 127 -2.86 -10.69 6.82
CA GLY A 127 -2.51 -11.96 6.19
C GLY A 127 -3.55 -12.44 5.19
N ASP A 128 -4.83 -12.32 5.55
CA ASP A 128 -5.95 -12.67 4.68
C ASP A 128 -5.97 -11.80 3.41
N VAL A 129 -5.73 -10.49 3.56
CA VAL A 129 -5.61 -9.56 2.42
C VAL A 129 -4.40 -9.91 1.54
N THR A 130 -3.24 -10.19 2.13
CA THR A 130 -2.04 -10.54 1.35
C THR A 130 -2.24 -11.83 0.55
N LYS A 131 -2.95 -12.82 1.11
CA LYS A 131 -3.26 -14.08 0.42
C LYS A 131 -4.17 -13.87 -0.79
N VAL A 132 -5.14 -12.98 -0.71
CA VAL A 132 -6.00 -12.60 -1.86
C VAL A 132 -5.19 -11.94 -2.98
N LEU A 133 -4.12 -11.22 -2.63
CA LEU A 133 -3.26 -10.51 -3.56
C LEU A 133 -2.10 -11.36 -4.13
N GLY A 134 -2.03 -12.65 -3.79
CA GLY A 134 -1.00 -13.58 -4.27
C GLY A 134 0.27 -13.61 -3.41
N GLY A 135 0.15 -13.27 -2.12
CA GLY A 135 1.19 -13.48 -1.10
C GLY A 135 1.25 -14.91 -0.56
#